data_AF-A0A947UD37-F1
#
_entry.id   AF-A0A947UD37-F1
#
_cell.length_a   1.000
_cell.length_b   1.000
_cell.length_c   1.000
_cell.angle_alpha   90.00
_cell.angle_beta   90.00
_cell.angle_gamma   90.00
#
_symmetry.space_group_name_H-M   'P 1'
#
loop_
_entity.id
_entity.type
_entity.pdbx_description
1 polymer ?
#
loop_
_entity_poly.entity_id
_entity_poly.type
_entity_poly.pdbx_seq_one_letter_code
_entity_poly.pdbx_strand_id
1 'polypeptide(L)'
;FIDNICQTLKVFIVKKPQGIYHLVGSSFLSPFELAKKIAAIFDIKTDIKSISFKDFLKTDPRPRQQYLRLSNAKLKADFGIEMQTIDEALKTFKSQLL
;
A
#
# COMPACT_ATOMS: atom_id res chain seq x y z
N PHE A 1 3.65 -2.33 3.26
CA PHE A 1 3.80 -2.79 4.66
C PHE A 1 5.24 -2.65 5.05
N ILE A 2 5.49 -2.02 6.19
CA ILE A 2 6.86 -1.71 6.62
C ILE A 2 7.68 -3.00 6.73
N ASP A 3 7.10 -4.08 7.25
CA ASP A 3 7.75 -5.39 7.34
C ASP A 3 8.27 -5.89 5.98
N ASN A 4 7.46 -5.85 4.91
CA ASN A 4 7.93 -6.25 3.57
C ASN A 4 9.04 -5.33 3.03
N ILE A 5 8.96 -4.03 3.31
CA ILE A 5 10.01 -3.07 2.94
C ILE A 5 11.31 -3.47 3.65
N CYS A 6 11.25 -3.70 4.97
CA CYS A 6 12.41 -4.12 5.76
C CYS A 6 13.02 -5.44 5.27
N GLN A 7 12.20 -6.44 4.96
CA GLN A 7 12.70 -7.71 4.41
C GLN A 7 13.37 -7.52 3.05
N THR A 8 12.80 -6.67 2.19
CA THR A 8 13.42 -6.36 0.89
C THR A 8 14.73 -5.59 1.06
N LEU A 9 14.79 -4.64 2.00
CA LEU A 9 16.01 -3.90 2.30
C LEU A 9 17.13 -4.81 2.84
N LYS A 10 16.82 -5.84 3.62
CA LYS A 10 17.81 -6.86 4.02
C LYS A 10 18.43 -7.54 2.79
N VAL A 11 17.62 -7.88 1.80
CA VAL A 11 18.13 -8.43 0.52
C VAL A 11 19.00 -7.42 -0.19
N PHE A 12 18.61 -6.14 -0.23
CA PHE A 12 19.38 -5.08 -0.91
C PHE A 12 20.73 -4.82 -0.24
N ILE A 13 20.82 -4.90 1.10
CA ILE A 13 22.09 -4.77 1.82
C ILE A 13 23.10 -5.85 1.40
N VAL A 14 22.62 -7.08 1.21
CA VAL A 14 23.48 -8.22 0.83
C VAL A 14 23.79 -8.21 -0.67
N LYS A 15 22.77 -8.03 -1.51
CA LYS A 15 22.88 -8.16 -2.97
C LYS A 15 23.34 -6.88 -3.67
N LYS A 16 23.23 -5.73 -3.01
CA LYS A 16 23.64 -4.39 -3.49
C LYS A 16 23.20 -4.10 -4.94
N PRO A 17 21.91 -4.28 -5.28
CA PRO A 17 21.45 -4.00 -6.64
C PRO A 17 21.64 -2.54 -7.01
N GLN A 18 21.81 -2.32 -8.30
CA GLN A 18 21.91 -0.99 -8.88
C GLN A 18 20.58 -0.54 -9.48
N GLY A 19 20.39 0.77 -9.53
CA GLY A 19 19.19 1.42 -10.09
C GLY A 19 18.03 1.57 -9.11
N ILE A 20 16.88 1.99 -9.65
CA ILE A 20 15.71 2.36 -8.85
C ILE A 20 14.72 1.18 -8.78
N TYR A 21 14.11 0.99 -7.60
CA TYR A 21 13.09 -0.02 -7.33
C TYR A 21 11.93 0.60 -6.55
N HIS A 22 10.69 0.20 -6.87
CA HIS A 22 9.52 0.56 -6.07
C HIS A 22 9.24 -0.53 -5.04
N LEU A 23 9.39 -0.21 -3.75
CA LEU A 23 9.06 -1.09 -2.64
C LEU A 23 7.64 -0.83 -2.15
N VAL A 24 6.67 -1.15 -3.00
CA VAL A 24 5.23 -0.93 -2.75
C VAL A 24 4.46 -2.26 -2.71
N GLY A 25 3.33 -2.28 -2.01
CA GLY A 25 2.43 -3.44 -2.01
C GLY A 25 1.88 -3.75 -3.41
N SER A 26 1.41 -4.98 -3.61
CA SER A 26 0.96 -5.48 -4.93
C SER A 26 -0.49 -5.11 -5.27
N SER A 27 -1.09 -4.17 -4.54
CA SER A 27 -2.45 -3.67 -4.75
C SER A 27 -2.47 -2.15 -4.84
N PHE A 28 -3.39 -1.61 -5.62
CA PHE A 28 -3.64 -0.17 -5.77
C PHE A 28 -5.09 0.13 -5.34
N LEU A 29 -5.28 1.15 -4.52
CA LEU A 29 -6.58 1.50 -3.96
C LEU A 29 -6.73 3.02 -3.87
N SER A 30 -7.98 3.48 -3.91
CA SER A 30 -8.32 4.81 -3.41
C SER A 30 -8.38 4.80 -1.87
N PRO A 31 -8.33 5.97 -1.21
CA PRO A 31 -8.56 6.05 0.24
C PRO A 31 -9.91 5.47 0.67
N PHE A 32 -10.94 5.62 -0.17
CA PHE A 32 -12.27 5.05 0.07
C PHE A 32 -12.26 3.52 0.09
N GLU A 33 -11.61 2.88 -0.89
CA GLU A 33 -11.48 1.41 -0.93
C GLU A 33 -10.65 0.88 0.24
N LEU A 34 -9.58 1.59 0.61
CA LEU A 34 -8.77 1.24 1.77
C LEU A 34 -9.59 1.29 3.06
N ALA A 35 -10.37 2.34 3.28
CA ALA A 35 -11.22 2.48 4.46
C ALA A 35 -12.25 1.35 4.56
N LYS A 36 -12.90 0.97 3.45
CA LYS A 36 -13.84 -0.18 3.43
C LYS A 36 -13.15 -1.49 3.79
N LYS A 37 -11.94 -1.74 3.29
CA LYS A 37 -11.18 -2.96 3.59
C LYS A 37 -10.74 -3.02 5.05
N ILE A 38 -10.32 -1.89 5.63
CA ILE A 38 -10.05 -1.79 7.06
C ILE A 38 -11.32 -2.11 7.86
N ALA A 39 -12.44 -1.45 7.56
CA ALA A 39 -13.69 -1.68 8.28
C ALA A 39 -14.14 -3.15 8.21
N ALA A 40 -14.02 -3.79 7.05
CA ALA A 40 -14.34 -5.20 6.87
C ALA A 40 -13.41 -6.13 7.67
N ILE A 41 -12.09 -5.91 7.65
CA ILE A 41 -11.13 -6.77 8.34
C ILE A 41 -11.21 -6.61 9.86
N PHE A 42 -11.51 -5.41 10.34
CA PHE A 42 -11.56 -5.09 11.77
C PHE A 42 -12.98 -5.15 12.37
N ASP A 43 -13.97 -5.61 11.59
CA ASP A 43 -15.37 -5.72 12.03
C ASP A 43 -15.97 -4.39 12.53
N ILE A 44 -15.52 -3.27 11.96
CA ILE A 44 -15.96 -1.92 12.34
C ILE A 44 -17.24 -1.57 11.59
N LYS A 45 -18.33 -1.36 12.32
CA LYS A 45 -19.61 -0.89 11.76
C LYS A 45 -19.59 0.63 11.62
N THR A 46 -19.34 1.12 10.41
CA THR A 46 -19.35 2.55 10.10
C THR A 46 -19.85 2.82 8.68
N ASP A 47 -20.50 3.97 8.48
CA ASP A 47 -20.92 4.45 7.17
C ASP A 47 -19.77 5.25 6.54
N ILE A 48 -19.11 4.68 5.53
CA ILE A 48 -18.00 5.31 4.82
C ILE A 48 -18.57 6.01 3.59
N LYS A 49 -18.49 7.34 3.57
CA LYS A 49 -18.98 8.15 2.45
C LYS A 49 -17.86 8.45 1.46
N SER A 50 -18.12 8.18 0.18
CA SER A 50 -17.21 8.57 -0.90
C SER A 50 -17.39 10.05 -1.25
N ILE A 51 -16.29 10.73 -1.59
CA ILE A 51 -16.31 12.06 -2.21
C ILE A 51 -15.44 12.05 -3.47
N SER A 52 -15.64 13.03 -4.35
CA SER A 52 -14.77 13.20 -5.53
C SER A 52 -13.45 13.86 -5.14
N PHE A 53 -12.39 13.57 -5.90
CA PHE A 53 -11.10 14.25 -5.74
C PHE A 53 -11.22 15.77 -5.94
N LYS A 54 -12.09 16.21 -6.85
CA LYS A 54 -12.39 17.64 -7.08
C LYS A 54 -13.01 18.29 -5.83
N ASP A 55 -13.93 17.61 -5.16
CA ASP A 55 -14.56 18.12 -3.95
C ASP A 55 -13.58 18.15 -2.78
N PHE A 56 -12.72 17.14 -2.65
CA PHE A 56 -11.64 17.14 -1.67
C PHE A 56 -10.71 18.36 -1.84
N LEU A 57 -10.32 18.69 -3.07
CA LEU A 57 -9.44 19.85 -3.35
C LEU A 57 -10.08 21.21 -3.01
N LYS A 58 -11.41 21.30 -2.85
CA LYS A 58 -12.05 22.52 -2.33
C LYS A 58 -11.73 22.75 -0.85
N THR A 59 -11.39 21.68 -0.11
CA THR A 59 -11.04 21.73 1.32
C THR A 59 -9.54 21.80 1.57
N ASP A 60 -8.73 21.17 0.71
CA ASP A 60 -7.26 21.27 0.70
C ASP A 60 -6.81 21.57 -0.75
N PRO A 61 -6.54 22.85 -1.09
CA PRO A 61 -6.20 23.24 -2.47
C PRO A 61 -4.78 22.84 -2.88
N ARG A 62 -4.00 22.20 -1.99
CA ARG A 62 -2.66 21.73 -2.34
C ARG A 62 -2.76 20.75 -3.52
N PRO A 63 -1.99 20.95 -4.61
CA PRO A 63 -1.96 19.99 -5.70
C PRO A 63 -1.54 18.61 -5.19
N ARG A 64 -2.42 17.62 -5.38
CA ARG A 64 -2.15 16.20 -5.12
C ARG A 64 -2.27 15.45 -6.44
N GLN A 65 -1.51 14.38 -6.59
CA GLN A 65 -1.65 13.48 -7.72
C GLN A 65 -2.87 12.59 -7.49
N GLN A 66 -3.80 12.59 -8.45
CA GLN A 66 -4.99 11.74 -8.39
C GLN A 66 -4.65 10.25 -8.51
N TYR A 67 -3.61 9.92 -9.28
CA TYR A 67 -3.15 8.56 -9.51
C TYR A 67 -1.65 8.44 -9.20
N LEU A 68 -1.31 7.65 -8.19
CA LEU A 68 0.06 7.37 -7.74
C LEU A 68 0.37 5.87 -7.73
N ARG A 69 -0.20 5.13 -8.68
CA ARG A 69 0.04 3.69 -8.79
C ARG A 69 1.49 3.47 -9.22
N LEU A 70 2.22 2.67 -8.44
CA LEU A 70 3.58 2.24 -8.74
C LEU A 70 3.58 0.72 -9.01
N SER A 71 4.48 0.28 -9.90
CA SER A 71 4.69 -1.13 -10.20
C SER A 71 5.93 -1.64 -9.45
N ASN A 72 5.79 -2.79 -8.79
CA ASN A 72 6.89 -3.54 -8.19
C ASN A 72 7.38 -4.69 -9.09
N ALA A 73 7.01 -4.70 -10.38
CA ALA A 73 7.35 -5.80 -11.31
C ALA A 73 8.87 -6.03 -11.43
N LYS A 74 9.68 -4.98 -11.38
CA LYS A 74 11.15 -5.09 -11.39
C LYS A 74 11.68 -5.85 -10.17
N LEU A 75 11.10 -5.62 -8.99
CA LEU A 75 11.48 -6.33 -7.77
C LEU A 75 11.21 -7.84 -7.89
N LYS A 76 10.04 -8.21 -8.44
CA LYS A 76 9.70 -9.60 -8.72
C LYS A 76 10.63 -10.22 -9.77
N ALA A 77 10.92 -9.51 -10.86
CA ALA A 77 11.78 -10.00 -11.92
C ALA A 77 13.22 -10.26 -11.44
N ASP A 78 13.81 -9.33 -10.69
CA ASP A 78 15.22 -9.38 -10.32
C ASP A 78 15.49 -10.26 -9.08
N PHE A 79 14.49 -10.41 -8.19
CA PHE A 79 14.66 -11.08 -6.90
C PHE A 79 13.65 -12.18 -6.57
N GLY A 80 12.60 -12.35 -7.38
CA GLY A 80 11.48 -13.23 -7.05
C GLY A 80 10.67 -12.76 -5.82
N ILE A 81 10.87 -11.52 -5.36
CA ILE A 81 10.17 -10.99 -4.18
C ILE A 81 8.80 -10.46 -4.60
N GLU A 82 7.76 -11.05 -4.01
CA GLU A 82 6.38 -10.57 -4.14
C GLU A 82 5.97 -9.81 -2.88
N MET A 83 5.56 -8.55 -3.06
CA MET A 83 5.08 -7.72 -1.96
C MET A 83 3.62 -8.09 -1.66
N GLN A 84 3.21 -8.04 -0.40
CA GLN A 84 1.84 -8.36 -0.03
C GLN A 84 0.83 -7.42 -0.69
N THR A 85 -0.36 -7.95 -0.93
CA THR A 85 -1.57 -7.17 -1.16
C THR A 85 -2.03 -6.50 0.14
N ILE A 86 -2.87 -5.49 0.01
CA ILE A 86 -3.50 -4.82 1.15
C ILE A 86 -4.33 -5.75 2.05
N ASP A 87 -5.02 -6.73 1.49
CA ASP A 87 -5.86 -7.65 2.29
C ASP A 87 -4.99 -8.58 3.15
N GLU A 88 -3.93 -9.15 2.59
CA GLU A 88 -2.98 -10.03 3.31
C GLU A 88 -2.32 -9.29 4.47
N ALA A 89 -1.95 -8.05 4.24
CA ALA A 89 -1.20 -7.32 5.23
C ALA A 89 -2.08 -6.62 6.27
N LEU A 90 -3.33 -6.26 5.96
CA LEU A 90 -4.31 -5.88 6.98
C LEU A 90 -4.62 -7.07 7.90
N LYS A 91 -4.69 -8.29 7.36
CA LYS A 91 -4.81 -9.52 8.17
C LYS A 91 -3.58 -9.73 9.07
N THR A 92 -2.38 -9.57 8.50
CA THR A 92 -1.11 -9.65 9.25
C THR A 92 -1.06 -8.60 10.35
N PHE A 93 -1.49 -7.39 10.06
CA PHE A 93 -1.54 -6.30 11.03
C PHE A 93 -2.54 -6.58 12.16
N LYS A 94 -3.75 -7.07 11.84
CA LYS A 94 -4.76 -7.48 12.84
C LYS A 94 -4.19 -8.55 13.79
N SER A 95 -3.43 -9.52 13.27
CA SER A 95 -2.80 -10.56 14.10
C SER A 95 -1.59 -10.10 14.92
N GLN A 96 -1.03 -8.92 14.64
CA GLN A 96 0.08 -8.34 15.43
C GLN A 96 -0.41 -7.39 16.54
N LEU A 97 -1.69 -6.96 16.48
CA LEU A 97 -2.31 -6.10 17.48
C LEU A 97 -2.94 -6.87 18.65
N LEU A 98 -3.28 -8.15 18.43
CA LEU A 98 -3.94 -9.05 19.37
C LEU A 98 -2.97 -10.15 19.80
#